data_AF-A0A1D1UQZ1-F1
#
_entry.id   AF-A0A1D1UQZ1-F1
#
_cell.length_a   1.000
_cell.length_b   1.000
_cell.length_c   1.000
_cell.angle_alpha   90.00
_cell.angle_beta   90.00
_cell.angle_gamma   90.00
#
_symmetry.space_group_name_H-M   'P 1'
#
loop_
_entity.id
_entity.type
_entity.pdbx_description
1 polymer ?
#
loop_
_entity_poly.entity_id
_entity_poly.type
_entity_poly.pdbx_seq_one_letter_code
_entity_poly.pdbx_strand_id
1 'polypeptide(L)'
;MSRPNSFISPAEVLFCHIPKDRRTILMRSILRTMRAIRVSQFGGPEVLKVEQNLLIPEARDDQVVVQVKAAGVNPIETYIRSGAHGPKPTPNFALPYTPGADAAGIVTAVGSGIQSFKLRKPFSAGAMNPLTSKTRE
;
A
#
# COMPACT_ATOMS: atom_id res chain seq x y z
N MET A 1 34.38 -11.25 18.23
CA MET A 1 33.21 -10.52 18.74
C MET A 1 32.42 -10.01 17.53
N SER A 2 31.43 -10.79 17.12
CA SER A 2 30.65 -10.58 15.89
C SER A 2 29.51 -9.59 16.17
N ARG A 3 29.38 -8.55 15.33
CA ARG A 3 28.26 -7.60 15.39
C ARG A 3 26.97 -8.32 15.00
N PRO A 4 25.84 -8.14 15.70
CA PRO A 4 24.58 -8.74 15.28
C PRO A 4 24.09 -8.04 14.00
N ASN A 5 23.79 -8.84 12.98
CA ASN A 5 23.13 -8.42 11.75
C ASN A 5 21.77 -7.78 12.10
N SER A 6 21.69 -6.45 12.04
CA SER A 6 20.43 -5.72 12.08
C SER A 6 19.70 -5.92 10.75
N PHE A 7 18.80 -6.91 10.71
CA PHE A 7 17.78 -7.06 9.69
C PHE A 7 16.86 -5.83 9.75
N ILE A 8 16.91 -4.98 8.72
CA ILE A 8 16.00 -3.86 8.54
C ILE A 8 14.79 -4.38 7.76
N SER A 9 13.61 -4.29 8.37
CA SER A 9 12.34 -4.66 7.74
C SER A 9 12.03 -3.74 6.55
N PRO A 10 11.40 -4.25 5.49
CA PRO A 10 10.94 -3.46 4.36
C PRO A 10 9.88 -2.41 4.71
N ALA A 11 10.03 -1.20 4.16
CA ALA A 11 8.98 -0.21 4.12
C ALA A 11 7.77 -0.75 3.34
N GLU A 12 6.60 -0.76 3.98
CA GLU A 12 5.31 -1.02 3.31
C GLU A 12 4.70 0.33 2.93
N VAL A 13 4.47 0.52 1.63
CA VAL A 13 3.75 1.68 1.11
C VAL A 13 2.28 1.32 1.03
N LEU A 14 1.43 2.09 1.71
CA LEU A 14 0.00 1.84 1.71
C LEU A 14 -0.75 2.89 0.87
N PHE A 15 -1.48 2.38 -0.12
CA PHE A 15 -2.14 3.16 -1.16
C PHE A 15 -3.52 3.65 -0.75
N CYS A 16 -3.78 4.96 -0.90
CA CYS A 16 -5.08 5.54 -0.58
C CYS A 16 -5.57 6.51 -1.68
N HIS A 17 -6.78 6.31 -2.22
CA HIS A 17 -7.46 7.31 -3.03
C HIS A 17 -8.46 8.11 -2.17
N ILE A 18 -8.17 9.41 -1.94
CA ILE A 18 -9.06 10.29 -1.15
C ILE A 18 -10.01 11.08 -2.10
N PRO A 19 -11.34 10.95 -1.96
CA PRO A 19 -12.33 11.71 -2.73
C PRO A 19 -12.53 13.16 -2.21
N LYS A 20 -13.10 14.03 -3.07
CA LYS A 20 -13.16 15.51 -2.88
C LYS A 20 -14.42 16.07 -2.19
N ASP A 21 -15.39 15.27 -1.75
CA ASP A 21 -16.71 15.79 -1.36
C ASP A 21 -16.86 16.20 0.13
N ARG A 22 -17.55 17.33 0.37
CA ARG A 22 -17.42 18.22 1.53
C ARG A 22 -18.64 18.25 2.47
N ARG A 23 -19.52 17.24 2.45
CA ARG A 23 -20.79 17.25 3.22
C ARG A 23 -20.98 16.03 4.13
N THR A 24 -20.27 15.98 5.26
CA THR A 24 -20.61 15.29 6.55
C THR A 24 -19.37 15.34 7.46
N ILE A 25 -19.16 16.47 8.14
CA ILE A 25 -17.83 16.86 8.63
C ILE A 25 -17.45 16.23 9.99
N LEU A 26 -18.39 15.87 10.87
CA LEU A 26 -18.03 15.46 12.24
C LEU A 26 -17.67 13.96 12.37
N MET A 27 -18.48 13.05 11.81
CA MET A 27 -18.20 11.60 11.88
C MET A 27 -17.14 11.14 10.86
N ARG A 28 -17.06 11.79 9.67
CA ARG A 28 -16.01 11.53 8.66
C ARG A 28 -14.65 12.12 9.02
N SER A 29 -14.59 13.08 9.94
CA SER A 29 -13.33 13.63 10.48
C SER A 29 -12.66 12.67 11.46
N ILE A 30 -13.44 11.81 12.13
CA ILE A 30 -12.93 10.87 13.15
C ILE A 30 -12.44 9.58 12.48
N LEU A 31 -13.11 9.12 11.43
CA LEU A 31 -12.66 7.99 10.61
C LEU A 31 -12.46 8.44 9.17
N ARG A 32 -11.21 8.74 8.78
CA ARG A 32 -10.91 8.96 7.37
C ARG A 32 -10.92 7.61 6.67
N THR A 33 -11.77 7.46 5.67
CA THR A 33 -11.90 6.24 4.89
C THR A 33 -11.46 6.41 3.43
N MET A 34 -11.23 5.29 2.75
CA MET A 34 -10.78 5.19 1.38
C MET A 34 -11.49 4.06 0.62
N ARG A 35 -11.24 4.01 -0.69
CA ARG A 35 -11.60 2.88 -1.56
C ARG A 35 -10.34 2.14 -1.98
N ALA A 36 -10.43 0.82 -2.09
CA ALA A 36 -9.37 -0.01 -2.66
C ALA A 36 -9.95 -1.20 -3.43
N ILE A 37 -9.18 -1.74 -4.37
CA ILE A 37 -9.46 -3.07 -4.93
C ILE A 37 -8.96 -4.11 -3.93
N ARG A 38 -9.82 -5.07 -3.59
CA ARG A 38 -9.52 -6.15 -2.65
C ARG A 38 -9.78 -7.49 -3.30
N VAL A 39 -8.89 -8.44 -3.00
CA VAL A 39 -8.96 -9.83 -3.44
C VAL A 39 -9.07 -10.68 -2.19
N SER A 40 -10.24 -11.29 -1.99
CA SER A 40 -10.54 -12.12 -0.80
C SER A 40 -10.50 -13.62 -1.10
N GLN A 41 -10.41 -14.00 -2.37
CA GLN A 41 -10.21 -15.37 -2.85
C GLN A 41 -9.41 -15.34 -4.15
N PHE A 42 -8.68 -16.42 -4.44
CA PHE A 42 -7.99 -16.58 -5.72
C PHE A 42 -9.00 -16.83 -6.85
N GLY A 43 -8.67 -16.38 -8.06
CA GLY A 43 -9.51 -16.59 -9.24
C GLY A 43 -9.16 -15.69 -10.43
N GLY A 44 -10.08 -15.66 -11.40
CA GLY A 44 -10.01 -14.77 -12.55
C GLY A 44 -10.22 -13.29 -12.17
N PRO A 45 -10.27 -12.37 -13.14
CA PRO A 45 -10.43 -10.94 -12.85
C PRO A 45 -11.70 -10.58 -12.05
N GLU A 46 -12.73 -11.44 -12.08
CA GLU A 46 -14.00 -11.27 -11.36
C GLU A 46 -13.88 -11.18 -9.84
N VAL A 47 -12.77 -11.67 -9.26
CA VAL A 47 -12.50 -11.59 -7.81
C VAL A 47 -12.00 -10.22 -7.37
N LEU A 48 -11.65 -9.32 -8.31
CA LEU A 48 -11.27 -7.94 -8.00
C LEU A 48 -12.51 -7.14 -7.62
N LYS A 49 -12.70 -6.88 -6.34
CA LYS A 49 -13.84 -6.11 -5.83
C LYS A 49 -13.40 -4.75 -5.32
N VAL A 50 -14.19 -3.70 -5.62
CA VAL A 50 -14.01 -2.39 -5.00
C VAL A 50 -14.62 -2.45 -3.61
N GLU A 51 -13.79 -2.40 -2.58
CA GLU A 51 -14.24 -2.17 -1.22
C GLU A 51 -14.28 -0.67 -0.93
N GLN A 52 -15.35 -0.23 -0.28
CA GLN A 52 -15.56 1.15 0.13
C GLN A 52 -15.39 1.26 1.64
N ASN A 53 -15.12 2.48 2.10
CA ASN A 53 -15.08 2.83 3.52
C ASN A 53 -13.98 2.10 4.33
N LEU A 54 -12.89 1.67 3.68
CA LEU A 54 -11.72 1.14 4.36
C LEU A 54 -11.03 2.25 5.15
N LEU A 55 -10.54 1.99 6.36
CA LEU A 55 -9.81 3.00 7.11
C LEU A 55 -8.52 3.37 6.37
N ILE A 56 -8.22 4.67 6.33
CA ILE A 56 -6.90 5.13 5.93
C ILE A 56 -5.92 4.65 7.01
N PRO A 57 -4.82 3.99 6.62
CA PRO A 57 -3.81 3.58 7.58
C PRO A 57 -3.11 4.73 8.27
N GLU A 58 -2.59 4.43 9.45
CA GLU A 58 -1.62 5.28 10.12
C GLU A 58 -0.20 4.87 9.72
N ALA A 59 0.68 5.84 9.54
CA ALA A 59 2.09 5.55 9.28
C ALA A 59 2.75 5.05 10.58
N ARG A 60 3.31 3.84 10.56
CA ARG A 60 4.30 3.42 11.57
C ARG A 60 5.59 4.22 11.41
N ASP A 61 6.50 4.12 12.38
CA ASP A 61 7.73 4.90 12.44
C ASP A 61 8.60 4.84 11.17
N ASP A 62 8.56 3.71 10.46
CA ASP A 62 9.33 3.42 9.25
C ASP A 62 8.48 3.43 7.95
N GLN A 63 7.29 4.03 7.99
CA GLN A 63 6.36 4.05 6.86
C GLN A 63 5.97 5.45 6.37
N VAL A 64 5.52 5.51 5.13
CA VAL A 64 4.83 6.68 4.58
C VAL A 64 3.45 6.27 4.06
N VAL A 65 2.46 7.13 4.24
CA VAL A 65 1.13 6.96 3.65
C VAL A 65 0.99 7.87 2.46
N VAL A 66 0.66 7.30 1.30
CA VAL A 66 0.59 8.03 0.03
C VAL A 66 -0.84 8.09 -0.47
N GLN A 67 -1.31 9.30 -0.76
CA GLN A 67 -2.51 9.48 -1.56
C GLN A 67 -2.18 9.17 -3.02
N VAL A 68 -2.59 8.00 -3.48
CA VAL A 68 -2.37 7.52 -4.85
C VAL A 68 -3.17 8.35 -5.85
N LYS A 69 -2.48 8.80 -6.89
CA LYS A 69 -3.04 9.52 -8.05
C LYS A 69 -3.00 8.66 -9.31
N ALA A 70 -1.99 7.81 -9.44
CA ALA A 70 -1.86 6.84 -10.52
C ALA A 70 -1.30 5.52 -9.96
N ALA A 71 -1.76 4.40 -10.50
CA ALA A 71 -1.24 3.07 -10.21
C ALA A 71 -0.82 2.39 -11.51
N GLY A 72 0.31 1.71 -11.50
CA GLY A 72 0.73 0.85 -12.61
C GLY A 72 0.01 -0.49 -12.56
N VAL A 73 -0.11 -1.14 -13.71
CA VAL A 73 -0.70 -2.48 -13.85
C VAL A 73 0.34 -3.38 -14.50
N ASN A 74 0.72 -4.46 -13.83
CA ASN A 74 1.73 -5.39 -14.28
C ASN A 74 1.14 -6.80 -14.48
N PRO A 75 1.73 -7.62 -15.37
CA PRO A 75 1.28 -9.00 -15.57
C PRO A 75 1.35 -9.87 -14.31
N ILE A 76 2.31 -9.61 -13.42
CA ILE A 76 2.53 -10.38 -12.18
C ILE A 76 1.31 -10.41 -11.27
N GLU A 77 0.51 -9.34 -11.23
CA GLU A 77 -0.73 -9.31 -10.45
C GLU A 77 -1.74 -10.36 -10.93
N THR A 78 -1.73 -10.73 -12.21
CA THR A 78 -2.63 -11.77 -12.74
C THR A 78 -2.26 -13.16 -12.24
N TYR A 79 -0.97 -13.45 -12.10
CA TYR A 79 -0.47 -14.73 -11.61
C TYR A 79 -0.66 -14.88 -10.11
N ILE A 80 -0.46 -13.80 -9.35
CA ILE A 80 -0.72 -13.75 -7.89
C ILE A 80 -2.23 -13.92 -7.63
N ARG A 81 -3.07 -13.13 -8.29
CA ARG A 81 -4.54 -13.17 -8.10
C ARG A 81 -5.15 -14.51 -8.48
N SER A 82 -4.66 -15.14 -9.55
CA SER A 82 -5.15 -16.46 -9.97
C SER A 82 -4.70 -17.60 -9.07
N GLY A 83 -3.72 -17.37 -8.19
CA GLY A 83 -3.07 -18.43 -7.41
C GLY A 83 -2.09 -19.29 -8.23
N ALA A 84 -1.82 -18.93 -9.48
CA ALA A 84 -0.96 -19.68 -10.40
C ALA A 84 0.52 -19.71 -9.97
N HIS A 85 0.95 -18.79 -9.10
CA HIS A 85 2.28 -18.82 -8.49
C HIS A 85 2.43 -19.79 -7.30
N GLY A 86 1.40 -20.60 -7.04
CA GLY A 86 1.41 -21.64 -6.02
C GLY A 86 1.35 -21.10 -4.58
N PRO A 87 1.09 -21.97 -3.59
CA PRO A 87 1.10 -21.60 -2.19
C PRO A 87 2.55 -21.53 -1.72
N LYS A 88 3.31 -20.54 -2.18
CA LYS A 88 4.36 -20.00 -1.33
C LYS A 88 3.73 -18.80 -0.63
N PRO A 89 3.12 -19.00 0.55
CA PRO A 89 2.80 -17.89 1.42
C PRO A 89 4.16 -17.30 1.84
N THR A 90 4.73 -16.43 1.01
CA THR A 90 5.38 -15.30 1.62
C THR A 90 4.28 -14.59 2.42
N PRO A 91 4.57 -14.10 3.64
CA PRO A 91 3.56 -13.52 4.54
C PRO A 91 2.69 -12.41 3.91
N ASN A 92 3.05 -11.94 2.71
CA ASN A 92 2.58 -10.72 2.07
C ASN A 92 1.52 -10.96 0.97
N PHE A 93 1.14 -12.22 0.70
CA PHE A 93 0.01 -12.56 -0.18
C PHE A 93 -1.11 -13.32 0.54
N ALA A 94 -1.26 -13.04 1.85
CA ALA A 94 -2.42 -13.50 2.60
C ALA A 94 -3.68 -12.80 2.09
N LEU A 95 -4.72 -13.57 1.83
CA LEU A 95 -6.05 -13.04 1.56
C LEU A 95 -6.65 -12.50 2.88
N PRO A 96 -7.38 -11.38 2.87
CA PRO A 96 -7.58 -10.48 1.73
C PRO A 96 -6.40 -9.52 1.51
N TYR A 97 -6.03 -9.27 0.24
CA TYR A 97 -4.97 -8.32 -0.11
C TYR A 97 -5.42 -7.25 -1.14
N THR A 98 -4.62 -6.19 -1.27
CA THR A 98 -4.79 -5.11 -2.26
C THR A 98 -3.72 -5.25 -3.33
N PRO A 99 -4.06 -5.51 -4.61
CA PRO A 99 -3.09 -5.57 -5.69
C PRO A 99 -2.47 -4.21 -6.04
N GLY A 100 -1.27 -4.24 -6.60
CA GLY A 100 -0.54 -3.07 -7.13
C GLY A 100 0.84 -2.91 -6.48
N ALA A 101 1.89 -2.94 -7.30
CA ALA A 101 3.27 -2.71 -6.88
C ALA A 101 3.83 -1.35 -7.34
N ASP A 102 3.05 -0.60 -8.14
CA ASP A 102 3.48 0.65 -8.76
C ASP A 102 2.50 1.75 -8.44
N ALA A 103 2.99 2.89 -7.97
CA ALA A 103 2.15 4.06 -7.73
C ALA A 103 2.92 5.37 -7.83
N ALA A 104 2.18 6.40 -8.23
CA ALA A 104 2.56 7.79 -8.07
C ALA A 104 1.47 8.56 -7.32
N GLY A 105 1.87 9.48 -6.46
CA GLY A 105 0.95 10.17 -5.57
C GLY A 105 1.59 11.26 -4.74
N ILE A 106 0.93 11.59 -3.63
CA ILE A 106 1.34 12.63 -2.69
C ILE A 106 1.48 12.05 -1.30
N VAL A 107 2.58 12.33 -0.61
CA VAL A 107 2.79 11.91 0.79
C VAL A 107 1.81 12.63 1.71
N THR A 108 1.07 11.86 2.52
CA THR A 108 0.02 12.35 3.43
C THR A 108 0.28 12.08 4.91
N ALA A 109 1.11 11.08 5.23
CA ALA A 109 1.67 10.87 6.56
C ALA A 109 3.10 10.31 6.43
N VAL A 110 3.94 10.60 7.41
CA VAL A 110 5.34 10.15 7.49
C VAL A 110 5.58 9.68 8.91
N GLY A 111 6.12 8.47 9.06
CA GLY A 111 6.53 7.91 10.33
C GLY A 111 7.62 8.73 11.01
N SER A 112 7.68 8.66 12.35
CA SER A 112 8.60 9.47 13.14
C SER A 112 10.08 9.19 12.86
N GLY A 113 10.41 7.97 12.39
CA GLY A 113 11.76 7.53 12.07
C GLY A 113 12.25 7.92 10.67
N ILE A 114 11.42 8.58 9.84
CA ILE A 114 11.76 8.91 8.46
C ILE A 114 12.14 10.39 8.31
N GLN A 115 13.34 10.63 7.80
CA GLN A 115 13.83 11.99 7.49
C GLN A 115 13.83 12.33 5.99
N SER A 116 13.86 11.32 5.12
CA SER A 116 13.99 11.49 3.66
C SER A 116 12.69 11.90 2.96
N PHE A 117 11.53 11.72 3.61
CA PHE A 117 10.22 12.09 3.06
C PHE A 117 9.63 13.30 3.78
N LYS A 118 8.91 14.12 3.01
CA LYS A 118 8.21 15.31 3.53
C LYS A 118 6.73 15.25 3.12
N LEU A 119 5.86 15.70 4.02
CA LEU A 119 4.43 15.81 3.76
C LEU A 119 4.17 16.67 2.51
N ARG A 120 3.11 16.31 1.76
CA ARG A 120 2.64 16.97 0.55
C ARG A 120 3.62 17.00 -0.62
N LYS A 121 4.70 16.22 -0.57
CA LYS A 121 5.62 16.07 -1.70
C LYS A 121 5.17 14.95 -2.65
N PRO A 122 5.53 15.04 -3.93
CA PRO A 122 5.35 13.95 -4.88
C PRO A 122 6.07 12.68 -4.41
N PHE A 123 5.43 11.55 -4.66
CA PHE A 123 5.97 10.21 -4.46
C PHE A 123 5.77 9.43 -5.75
N SER A 124 6.76 8.64 -6.14
CA SER A 124 6.62 7.63 -7.18
C SER A 124 7.52 6.44 -6.86
N ALA A 125 6.97 5.24 -7.00
CA ALA A 125 7.75 4.02 -6.91
C ALA A 125 7.13 2.96 -7.83
N GLY A 126 7.97 2.07 -8.31
CA GLY A 126 7.60 0.91 -9.11
C GLY A 126 8.33 -0.32 -8.62
N ALA A 127 7.79 -1.50 -8.94
CA ALA A 127 8.20 -2.78 -8.40
C ALA A 127 8.31 -2.76 -6.87
N MET A 128 7.42 -2.02 -6.18
CA MET A 128 7.32 -2.10 -4.73
C MET A 128 6.90 -3.50 -4.38
N ASN A 129 7.88 -4.28 -3.96
CA ASN A 129 7.61 -5.52 -3.29
C ASN A 129 6.99 -5.11 -1.94
N PRO A 130 5.83 -5.65 -1.52
CA PRO A 130 5.41 -5.52 -0.12
C PRO A 130 6.48 -6.05 0.84
N LEU A 131 7.51 -6.75 0.32
CA LEU A 131 8.67 -7.30 1.00
C LEU A 131 9.95 -6.43 0.99
N THR A 132 10.03 -5.26 0.35
CA THR A 132 11.14 -4.25 0.47
C THR A 132 10.97 -3.15 -0.55
N SER A 133 10.51 -1.96 -0.12
CA SER A 133 10.88 -0.72 -0.82
C SER A 133 12.04 -0.03 -0.11
N LYS A 134 13.27 -0.38 -0.50
CA LYS A 134 14.36 0.61 -0.50
C LYS A 134 14.17 1.46 -1.76
N THR A 135 13.55 2.62 -1.64
CA THR A 135 13.84 3.71 -2.57
C THR A 135 15.22 4.24 -2.20
N ARG A 136 16.24 3.85 -2.96
CA ARG A 136 17.49 4.60 -3.03
C ARG A 136 17.17 5.97 -3.63
N GLU A 137 17.74 7.01 -3.02
CA GLU A 137 17.90 8.34 -3.61
C GLU A 137 18.66 8.26 -4.94
#